data_AF-A0A349VRG7-F1
#
_entry.id   AF-A0A349VRG7-F1
#
_cell.length_a   1.000
_cell.length_b   1.000
_cell.length_c   1.000
_cell.angle_alpha   90.00
_cell.angle_beta   90.00
_cell.angle_gamma   90.00
#
_symmetry.space_group_name_H-M   'P 1'
#
loop_
_entity.id
_entity.type
_entity.pdbx_description
1 polymer ?
#
loop_
_entity_poly.entity_id
_entity_poly.type
_entity_poly.pdbx_seq_one_letter_code
_entity_poly.pdbx_strand_id
1 'polypeptide(L)'
;IVTDRWQKFTRTKLTAQLLSRLEEYCDEYLVHAVDVEGKAAGPDRVLFEIFKEYLDGACGSSTSSDDGAGALPVTYAGGIHSYDDIRALKKVSGGRVNITVGSALDLFGGSLSCEEILKIVRE
;
A
#
# COMPACT_ATOMS: atom_id res chain seq x y z
N ILE A 1 13.33 -3.74 -5.09
CA ILE A 1 12.59 -3.22 -6.27
C ILE A 1 12.98 -4.03 -7.49
N VAL A 2 12.00 -4.44 -8.28
CA VAL A 2 12.17 -5.21 -9.51
C VAL A 2 11.65 -4.42 -10.70
N THR A 3 12.19 -4.71 -11.88
CA THR A 3 11.87 -4.06 -13.16
C THR A 3 11.76 -5.12 -14.25
N ASP A 4 11.40 -4.72 -15.48
CA ASP A 4 11.28 -5.62 -16.63
C ASP A 4 10.34 -6.81 -16.35
N ARG A 5 9.06 -6.51 -16.07
CA ARG A 5 8.02 -7.51 -15.72
C ARG A 5 8.49 -8.49 -14.64
N TRP A 6 9.07 -7.94 -13.57
CA TRP A 6 9.53 -8.70 -12.40
C TRP A 6 10.80 -9.54 -12.62
N GLN A 7 11.38 -9.51 -13.81
CA GLN A 7 12.51 -10.38 -14.16
C GLN A 7 13.86 -9.80 -13.73
N LYS A 8 13.97 -8.48 -13.57
CA LYS A 8 15.23 -7.81 -13.25
C LYS A 8 15.22 -7.21 -11.85
N PHE A 9 15.92 -7.87 -10.93
CA PHE A 9 16.15 -7.38 -9.58
C PHE A 9 17.14 -6.21 -9.59
N THR A 10 16.76 -5.12 -8.92
CA THR A 10 17.64 -3.98 -8.70
C THR A 10 18.36 -4.11 -7.36
N ARG A 11 19.41 -3.30 -7.15
CA ARG A 11 20.08 -3.17 -5.85
C ARG A 11 19.30 -2.31 -4.85
N THR A 12 18.24 -1.63 -5.31
CA THR A 12 17.44 -0.73 -4.49
C THR A 12 16.40 -1.52 -3.70
N LYS A 13 16.49 -1.44 -2.37
CA LYS A 13 15.54 -2.02 -1.44
C LYS A 13 14.49 -0.97 -1.06
N LEU A 14 13.24 -1.39 -0.97
CA LEU A 14 12.19 -0.52 -0.45
C LEU A 14 12.35 -0.46 1.07
N THR A 15 12.44 0.75 1.61
CA THR A 15 12.49 1.04 3.05
C THR A 15 11.81 2.38 3.32
N ALA A 16 11.49 2.67 4.58
CA ALA A 16 10.91 3.96 4.97
C ALA A 16 11.80 5.14 4.56
N GLN A 17 13.12 5.00 4.74
CA GLN A 17 14.11 6.03 4.38
C GLN A 17 14.16 6.28 2.87
N LEU A 18 13.97 5.23 2.05
CA LEU A 18 13.87 5.41 0.61
C LEU A 18 12.60 6.18 0.24
N LEU A 19 11.46 5.85 0.85
CA LEU A 19 10.21 6.58 0.64
C LEU A 19 10.38 8.06 1.03
N SER A 20 10.88 8.37 2.23
CA SER A 20 11.13 9.77 2.63
C SER A 20 12.06 10.51 1.67
N ARG A 21 13.09 9.84 1.13
CA ARG A 21 14.00 10.47 0.15
C ARG A 21 13.32 10.74 -1.19
N LEU A 22 12.38 9.90 -1.61
CA LEU A 22 11.70 10.04 -2.90
C LEU A 22 10.59 11.10 -2.87
N GLU A 23 10.16 11.57 -1.69
CA GLU A 23 9.11 12.59 -1.55
C GLU A 23 9.44 13.88 -2.29
N GLU A 24 10.72 14.24 -2.39
CA GLU A 24 11.17 15.43 -3.12
C GLU A 24 10.91 15.35 -4.65
N TYR A 25 10.55 14.16 -5.16
CA TYR A 25 10.48 13.87 -6.60
C TYR A 25 9.11 13.33 -7.04
N CYS A 26 8.14 13.19 -6.14
CA CYS A 26 6.79 12.73 -6.46
C CYS A 26 5.75 13.22 -5.44
N ASP A 27 4.47 13.13 -5.80
CA ASP A 27 3.36 13.53 -4.93
C ASP A 27 2.61 12.33 -4.31
N GLU A 28 2.84 11.11 -4.80
CA GLU A 28 2.21 9.89 -4.29
C GLU A 28 3.02 8.63 -4.63
N TYR A 29 2.76 7.54 -3.90
CA TYR A 29 3.32 6.22 -4.17
C TYR A 29 2.26 5.19 -4.55
N LEU A 30 2.53 4.43 -5.61
CA LEU A 30 1.86 3.16 -5.88
C LEU A 30 2.87 2.02 -5.66
N VAL A 31 2.70 1.27 -4.58
CA VAL A 31 3.60 0.16 -4.23
C VAL A 31 2.96 -1.17 -4.61
N HIS A 32 3.50 -1.80 -5.66
CA HIS A 32 3.06 -3.11 -6.10
C HIS A 32 3.87 -4.24 -5.44
N ALA A 33 3.20 -5.08 -4.63
CA ALA A 33 3.74 -6.32 -4.10
C ALA A 33 3.68 -7.43 -5.17
N VAL A 34 4.85 -7.74 -5.74
CA VAL A 34 4.98 -8.61 -6.91
C VAL A 34 4.86 -10.10 -6.58
N ASP A 35 5.29 -10.53 -5.39
CA ASP A 35 5.37 -11.96 -5.03
C ASP A 35 3.99 -12.58 -4.72
N VAL A 36 2.92 -11.77 -4.77
CA VAL A 36 1.54 -12.16 -4.43
C VAL A 36 0.59 -12.12 -5.63
N GLU A 37 1.08 -11.77 -6.82
CA GLU A 37 0.31 -11.82 -8.06
C GLU A 37 0.14 -13.29 -8.49
N GLY A 38 -1.02 -13.89 -8.16
CA GLY A 38 -1.42 -15.23 -8.59
C GLY A 38 -1.21 -16.39 -7.60
N LYS A 39 -0.63 -16.16 -6.41
CA LYS A 39 -0.39 -17.23 -5.41
C LYS A 39 -1.44 -17.34 -4.29
N ALA A 40 -2.39 -16.42 -4.20
CA ALA A 40 -3.40 -16.36 -3.13
C ALA A 40 -2.83 -16.50 -1.69
N ALA A 41 -1.58 -16.08 -1.47
CA ALA A 41 -0.87 -16.28 -0.22
C ALA A 41 -1.07 -15.14 0.81
N GLY A 42 -1.94 -14.18 0.50
CA GLY A 42 -2.12 -12.96 1.28
C GLY A 42 -1.09 -11.88 1.00
N PRO A 43 -1.30 -10.68 1.56
CA PRO A 43 -0.43 -9.53 1.36
C PRO A 43 0.89 -9.69 2.11
N ASP A 44 1.92 -9.03 1.58
CA ASP A 44 3.24 -9.01 2.21
C ASP A 44 3.23 -8.11 3.45
N ARG A 45 3.20 -8.73 4.63
CA ARG A 45 3.18 -8.05 5.94
C ARG A 45 4.45 -7.23 6.20
N VAL A 46 5.58 -7.55 5.54
CA VAL A 46 6.80 -6.74 5.67
C VAL A 46 6.58 -5.36 5.09
N LEU A 47 5.81 -5.23 4.00
CA LEU A 47 5.46 -3.94 3.43
C LEU A 47 4.60 -3.11 4.39
N PHE A 48 3.75 -3.76 5.18
CA PHE A 48 2.87 -3.05 6.11
C PHE A 48 3.70 -2.37 7.21
N GLU A 49 4.72 -3.06 7.73
CA GLU A 49 5.65 -2.48 8.70
C GLU A 49 6.50 -1.35 8.09
N ILE A 50 6.94 -1.49 6.84
CA ILE A 50 7.66 -0.40 6.13
C ILE A 50 6.77 0.83 5.98
N PHE A 51 5.49 0.65 5.63
CA PHE A 51 4.55 1.77 5.56
C PHE A 51 4.33 2.38 6.93
N LYS A 52 4.17 1.58 7.98
CA LYS A 52 4.05 2.11 9.34
C LYS A 52 5.27 2.93 9.74
N GLU A 53 6.47 2.42 9.53
CA GLU A 53 7.72 3.13 9.85
C GLU A 53 7.81 4.45 9.07
N TYR A 54 7.48 4.43 7.78
CA TYR A 54 7.45 5.62 6.93
C TYR A 54 6.43 6.66 7.44
N LEU A 55 5.21 6.23 7.69
CA LEU A 55 4.12 7.10 8.13
C LEU A 55 4.32 7.65 9.56
N ASP A 56 4.99 6.91 10.43
CA ASP A 56 5.31 7.33 11.80
C ASP A 56 6.56 8.25 11.83
N GLY A 57 7.51 8.04 10.92
CA GLY A 57 8.73 8.83 10.79
C GLY A 57 8.57 10.12 9.97
N ALA A 58 7.53 10.22 9.15
CA ALA A 58 7.26 11.41 8.34
C ALA A 58 6.86 12.59 9.24
N CYS A 59 7.80 13.51 9.41
CA CYS A 59 7.62 14.74 10.18
C CYS A 59 8.05 15.91 9.28
N GLY A 60 7.08 16.56 8.62
CA GLY A 60 7.26 17.91 8.09
C GLY A 60 8.12 18.10 6.84
N SER A 61 7.76 17.47 5.72
CA SER A 61 8.11 18.00 4.40
C SER A 61 6.82 18.20 3.59
N SER A 62 6.53 19.44 3.25
CA SER A 62 5.25 19.90 2.71
C SER A 62 5.21 19.82 1.19
N THR A 63 4.07 19.41 0.61
CA THR A 63 3.40 20.18 -0.48
C THR A 63 1.94 19.72 -0.68
N SER A 64 1.01 20.50 -0.11
CA SER A 64 -0.42 20.70 -0.46
C SER A 64 -1.38 19.49 -0.56
N SER A 65 -2.57 19.47 0.03
CA SER A 65 -3.44 20.56 0.51
C SER A 65 -4.36 20.08 1.65
N ASP A 66 -4.43 20.93 2.68
CA ASP A 66 -5.48 21.10 3.70
C ASP A 66 -5.43 20.45 5.09
N ASP A 67 -4.68 19.38 5.40
CA ASP A 67 -4.65 18.88 6.80
C ASP A 67 -3.30 18.27 7.24
N GLY A 68 -2.37 19.11 7.67
CA GLY A 68 -1.23 18.71 8.53
C GLY A 68 0.01 18.17 7.82
N ALA A 69 1.18 18.49 8.37
CA ALA A 69 2.47 17.94 7.98
C ALA A 69 2.48 16.40 8.10
N GLY A 70 2.57 15.67 6.99
CA GLY A 70 2.51 14.21 7.00
C GLY A 70 3.13 13.57 5.76
N ALA A 71 3.32 12.25 5.82
CA ALA A 71 3.77 11.41 4.71
C ALA A 71 2.91 11.59 3.45
N LEU A 72 3.50 11.39 2.27
CA LEU A 72 2.75 11.35 1.02
C LEU A 72 1.76 10.18 0.97
N PRO A 73 0.65 10.31 0.22
CA PRO A 73 -0.27 9.21 -0.02
C PRO A 73 0.44 7.96 -0.54
N VAL A 74 0.12 6.81 0.05
CA VAL A 74 0.60 5.50 -0.38
C VAL A 74 -0.59 4.63 -0.73
N THR A 75 -0.59 4.11 -1.95
CA THR A 75 -1.53 3.08 -2.40
C THR A 75 -0.81 1.73 -2.50
N TYR A 76 -1.32 0.75 -1.76
CA TYR A 76 -0.85 -0.64 -1.82
C TYR A 76 -1.61 -1.42 -2.88
N ALA A 77 -0.89 -2.03 -3.82
CA ALA A 77 -1.44 -2.96 -4.80
C ALA A 77 -0.77 -4.33 -4.64
N GLY A 78 -1.55 -5.38 -4.42
CA GLY A 78 -1.05 -6.76 -4.46
C GLY A 78 -1.65 -7.68 -3.40
N GLY A 79 -2.27 -8.77 -3.84
CA GLY A 79 -2.56 -9.92 -2.95
C GLY A 79 -3.66 -9.74 -1.89
N ILE A 80 -4.42 -8.64 -1.88
CA ILE A 80 -5.63 -8.53 -1.06
C ILE A 80 -6.64 -9.56 -1.57
N HIS A 81 -6.99 -10.53 -0.71
CA HIS A 81 -7.93 -11.61 -1.05
C HIS A 81 -8.96 -11.86 0.06
N SER A 82 -8.84 -11.16 1.19
CA SER A 82 -9.78 -11.25 2.31
C SER A 82 -10.06 -9.86 2.91
N TYR A 83 -11.20 -9.73 3.60
CA TYR A 83 -11.50 -8.52 4.38
C TYR A 83 -10.52 -8.32 5.56
N ASP A 84 -9.93 -9.40 6.06
CA ASP A 84 -8.98 -9.33 7.17
C ASP A 84 -7.64 -8.74 6.73
N ASP A 85 -7.26 -8.91 5.46
CA ASP A 85 -6.10 -8.21 4.89
C ASP A 85 -6.29 -6.70 4.89
N ILE A 86 -7.49 -6.24 4.51
CA ILE A 86 -7.87 -4.82 4.50
C ILE A 86 -7.84 -4.28 5.93
N ARG A 87 -8.46 -4.99 6.88
CA ARG A 87 -8.45 -4.61 8.30
C ARG A 87 -7.05 -4.59 8.90
N ALA A 88 -6.20 -5.56 8.57
CA ALA A 88 -4.82 -5.61 9.03
C ALA A 88 -4.00 -4.43 8.52
N LEU A 89 -4.10 -4.10 7.23
CA LEU A 89 -3.40 -2.95 6.65
C LEU A 89 -3.89 -1.64 7.25
N LYS A 90 -5.22 -1.49 7.37
CA LYS A 90 -5.83 -0.33 8.00
C LYS A 90 -5.35 -0.15 9.44
N LYS A 91 -5.30 -1.23 10.23
CA LYS A 91 -4.81 -1.20 11.61
C LYS A 91 -3.34 -0.80 11.70
N VAL A 92 -2.47 -1.38 10.88
CA VAL A 92 -1.02 -1.11 10.90
C VAL A 92 -0.70 0.31 10.44
N SER A 93 -1.39 0.80 9.41
CA SER A 93 -1.19 2.15 8.86
C SER A 93 -1.94 3.27 9.60
N GLY A 94 -2.85 2.93 10.51
CA GLY A 94 -3.77 3.89 11.11
C GLY A 94 -4.76 4.47 10.08
N GLY A 95 -5.12 3.69 9.05
CA GLY A 95 -6.03 4.10 7.97
C GLY A 95 -5.42 5.04 6.93
N ARG A 96 -4.09 5.25 6.95
CA ARG A 96 -3.39 6.20 6.06
C ARG A 96 -2.89 5.60 4.75
N VAL A 97 -3.01 4.28 4.55
CA VAL A 97 -2.63 3.60 3.30
C VAL A 97 -3.88 3.22 2.51
N ASN A 98 -3.95 3.65 1.25
CA ASN A 98 -4.99 3.24 0.33
C ASN A 98 -4.72 1.82 -0.22
N ILE A 99 -5.76 1.17 -0.73
CA ILE A 99 -5.66 -0.19 -1.25
C ILE A 99 -6.19 -0.31 -2.67
N THR A 100 -5.58 -1.21 -3.43
CA THR A 100 -6.11 -1.69 -4.71
C THR A 100 -6.64 -3.11 -4.53
N VAL A 101 -7.89 -3.35 -4.93
CA VAL A 101 -8.48 -4.69 -5.02
C VAL A 101 -8.87 -4.92 -6.48
N GLY A 102 -8.31 -5.96 -7.09
CA GLY A 102 -8.56 -6.33 -8.48
C GLY A 102 -9.36 -7.63 -8.57
N SER A 103 -8.69 -8.73 -8.90
CA SER A 103 -9.29 -10.06 -9.11
C SER A 103 -10.10 -10.61 -7.93
N ALA A 104 -9.85 -10.14 -6.70
CA ALA A 104 -10.62 -10.55 -5.53
C ALA A 104 -11.99 -9.87 -5.42
N LEU A 105 -12.27 -8.83 -6.22
CA LEU A 105 -13.60 -8.20 -6.27
C LEU A 105 -14.63 -9.12 -6.93
N ASP A 106 -15.83 -9.13 -6.38
CA ASP A 106 -17.02 -9.79 -6.91
C ASP A 106 -17.31 -9.44 -8.38
N LEU A 107 -17.10 -8.17 -8.76
CA LEU A 107 -17.22 -7.68 -10.14
C LEU A 107 -16.35 -8.46 -11.14
N PHE A 108 -15.22 -8.98 -10.70
CA PHE A 108 -14.28 -9.75 -11.51
C PHE A 108 -14.29 -11.25 -11.20
N GLY A 109 -15.34 -11.75 -10.52
CA GLY A 109 -15.50 -13.15 -10.16
C GLY A 109 -14.80 -13.56 -8.85
N GLY A 110 -14.31 -12.60 -8.07
CA GLY A 110 -13.77 -12.81 -6.73
C GLY A 110 -14.85 -12.90 -5.65
N SER A 111 -14.42 -13.01 -4.39
CA SER A 111 -15.30 -13.21 -3.23
C SER A 111 -15.56 -11.95 -2.41
N LEU A 112 -14.86 -10.84 -2.68
CA LEU A 112 -14.96 -9.61 -1.91
C LEU A 112 -15.97 -8.67 -2.55
N SER A 113 -16.97 -8.28 -1.77
CA SER A 113 -17.96 -7.29 -2.20
C SER A 113 -17.38 -5.88 -2.14
N CYS A 114 -17.54 -5.13 -3.23
CA CYS A 114 -17.16 -3.72 -3.27
C CYS A 114 -17.84 -2.91 -2.16
N GLU A 115 -19.12 -3.16 -1.88
CA GLU A 115 -19.88 -2.46 -0.83
C GLU A 115 -19.30 -2.73 0.56
N GLU A 116 -18.95 -3.98 0.85
CA GLU A 116 -18.38 -4.36 2.15
C GLU A 116 -16.97 -3.79 2.34
N ILE A 117 -16.16 -3.75 1.27
CA ILE A 117 -14.86 -3.05 1.28
C ILE A 117 -15.05 -1.58 1.63
N LEU A 118 -16.00 -0.89 1.01
CA LEU A 118 -16.26 0.52 1.28
C LEU A 118 -16.68 0.78 2.73
N LYS A 119 -17.46 -0.11 3.35
CA LYS A 119 -17.78 -0.02 4.78
C LYS A 119 -16.52 -0.11 5.64
N ILE A 120 -15.71 -1.16 5.43
CA ILE A 120 -14.48 -1.39 6.20
C ILE A 120 -13.51 -0.21 6.07
N VAL A 121 -13.39 0.38 4.88
CA VAL A 121 -12.46 1.50 4.65
C VAL A 121 -12.95 2.80 5.29
N ARG A 122 -14.27 3.04 5.37
CA ARG A 122 -14.86 4.26 5.93
C ARG A 122 -14.99 4.29 7.47
N GLU A 123 -15.06 3.14 8.12
CA GLU A 123 -15.20 3.00 9.59
C GLU A 123 -14.04 3.53 10.42
#